data_AF-A0A5F8G5S7-F1
#
_entry.id   AF-A0A5F8G5S7-F1
#
_cell.length_a   1.000
_cell.length_b   1.000
_cell.length_c   1.000
_cell.angle_alpha   90.00
_cell.angle_beta   90.00
_cell.angle_gamma   90.00
#
_symmetry.space_group_name_H-M   'P 1'
#
loop_
_entity.id
_entity.type
_entity.pdbx_description
1 polymer ?
#
loop_
_entity_poly.entity_id
_entity_poly.type
_entity_poly.pdbx_seq_one_letter_code
_entity_poly.pdbx_strand_id
1 'polypeptide(L)' 'MLAYVTYEDIHSLQAFHEQIVIAVKAPEETKLNVPPPKENSLTVHIKSTKGPIDVYLCEMKQDSTTDSLYEDTEP' A
#
# COMPACT_ATOMS: atom_id res chain seq x y z
N MET A 1 2.26 -4.02 26.62
CA MET A 1 2.68 -3.09 25.55
C MET A 1 1.96 -3.50 24.28
N LEU A 2 1.44 -2.57 23.49
CA LEU A 2 0.79 -2.87 22.21
C LEU A 2 1.77 -2.51 21.08
N ALA A 3 1.91 -3.39 20.08
CA ALA A 3 2.78 -3.19 18.92
C ALA A 3 1.92 -3.21 17.66
N TYR A 4 1.40 -2.05 17.29
CA TYR A 4 0.62 -1.85 16.08
C TYR A 4 1.00 -0.51 15.45
N VAL A 5 0.67 -0.38 14.17
CA VAL A 5 0.79 0.83 13.39
C VAL A 5 -0.60 1.13 12.84
N THR A 6 -1.02 2.38 12.90
CA THR A 6 -2.31 2.83 12.37
C THR A 6 -2.18 3.32 10.94
N TYR A 7 -3.31 3.50 10.26
CA TYR A 7 -3.30 4.11 8.92
C TYR A 7 -2.72 5.53 8.93
N GLU A 8 -3.02 6.32 9.97
CA GLU A 8 -2.50 7.69 10.16
C GLU A 8 -0.97 7.70 10.30
N ASP A 9 -0.40 6.75 11.05
CA ASP A 9 1.05 6.63 11.19
C ASP A 9 1.73 6.41 9.83
N ILE A 10 1.17 5.55 8.98
CA ILE A 10 1.72 5.26 7.64
C ILE A 10 1.53 6.48 6.72
N HIS A 11 0.36 7.14 6.75
CA HIS A 11 0.06 8.31 5.92
C HIS A 11 0.93 9.54 6.28
N SER A 12 1.31 9.66 7.55
CA SER A 12 2.17 10.74 8.02
C SER A 12 3.59 10.70 7.44
N LEU A 13 4.01 9.54 6.91
CA LEU A 13 5.33 9.36 6.32
C LEU A 13 5.35 9.91 4.89
N GLN A 14 6.00 11.06 4.71
CA GLN A 14 6.19 11.70 3.39
C GLN A 14 6.78 10.76 2.34
N ALA A 15 7.59 9.79 2.75
CA ALA A 15 8.19 8.79 1.86
C ALA A 15 7.16 7.91 1.12
N PHE A 16 5.92 7.85 1.60
CA PHE A 16 4.83 7.05 1.01
C PHE A 16 3.76 7.90 0.34
N HIS A 17 3.89 9.23 0.31
CA HIS A 17 2.96 10.08 -0.43
C HIS A 17 2.96 9.70 -1.92
N GLU A 18 1.76 9.75 -2.52
CA GLU A 18 1.51 9.41 -3.93
C GLU A 18 1.91 7.98 -4.33
N GLN A 19 2.09 7.09 -3.35
CA GLN A 19 2.47 5.71 -3.59
C GLN A 19 1.43 4.74 -3.01
N ILE A 20 1.40 3.54 -3.59
CA ILE A 20 0.61 2.43 -3.07
C ILE A 20 1.44 1.69 -2.03
N VAL A 21 0.93 1.59 -0.80
CA VAL A 21 1.54 0.78 0.25
C VAL A 21 0.76 -0.52 0.41
N ILE A 22 1.45 -1.64 0.35
CA ILE A 22 0.88 -2.98 0.59
C ILE A 22 1.47 -3.52 1.88
N ALA A 23 0.66 -3.59 2.94
CA ALA A 23 1.06 -4.17 4.21
C ALA A 23 0.78 -5.67 4.20
N VAL A 24 1.81 -6.48 4.43
CA VAL A 24 1.72 -7.95 4.44
C VAL A 24 1.99 -8.45 5.85
N LYS A 25 1.01 -9.14 6.43
CA LYS A 25 1.14 -9.84 7.71
C LYS A 25 1.08 -11.33 7.44
N ALA A 26 2.15 -12.03 7.78
CA ALA A 26 2.31 -13.43 7.48
C ALA A 26 2.88 -14.19 8.69
N PRO A 27 2.62 -15.49 8.82
CA PRO A 27 3.22 -16.31 9.87
C PRO A 27 4.73 -16.44 9.67
N GLU A 28 5.41 -16.93 10.71
CA GLU A 28 6.83 -17.27 10.66
C GLU A 28 7.16 -18.20 9.48
N GLU A 29 8.41 -18.14 9.02
CA GLU A 29 8.93 -18.92 7.88
C GLU A 29 8.25 -18.63 6.53
N THR A 30 7.44 -17.56 6.42
CA THR A 30 6.95 -17.07 5.14
C THR A 30 8.12 -16.66 4.25
N LYS A 31 8.11 -17.14 3.00
CA LYS A 31 9.14 -16.83 2.00
C LYS A 31 8.64 -15.78 1.03
N LEU A 32 9.44 -14.73 0.84
CA LEU A 32 9.26 -13.74 -0.21
C LEU A 32 10.34 -13.93 -1.27
N ASN A 33 9.94 -14.02 -2.53
CA ASN A 33 10.83 -14.13 -3.67
C ASN A 33 10.47 -13.07 -4.71
N VAL A 34 11.47 -12.29 -5.13
CA VAL A 34 11.35 -11.30 -6.21
C VAL A 34 12.17 -11.83 -7.39
N PRO A 35 11.56 -12.56 -8.35
CA PRO A 35 12.26 -12.94 -9.56
C PRO A 35 12.76 -11.71 -10.33
N PRO A 36 13.74 -11.87 -11.23
CA PRO A 36 14.17 -10.79 -12.11
C PRO A 36 12.97 -10.19 -12.86
N PRO A 37 12.90 -8.85 -12.98
CA PRO A 37 11.80 -8.20 -13.67
C PRO A 37 11.75 -8.64 -15.14
N LYS A 38 10.54 -8.76 -15.67
CA LYS A 38 10.28 -8.96 -17.10
C LYS A 38 10.05 -7.61 -17.76
N GLU A 39 10.05 -7.58 -19.08
CA GLU A 39 10.01 -6.36 -19.91
C GLU A 39 8.94 -5.33 -19.49
N ASN A 40 7.79 -5.78 -18.99
CA ASN A 40 6.71 -4.90 -18.52
C ASN A 40 6.08 -5.34 -17.18
N SER A 41 6.79 -6.14 -16.37
CA SER A 41 6.23 -6.58 -15.09
C SER A 41 7.28 -6.88 -14.03
N LEU A 42 6.97 -6.43 -12.82
CA LEU A 42 7.59 -6.89 -11.60
C LEU A 42 6.64 -7.87 -10.92
N THR A 43 7.17 -8.97 -10.41
CA THR A 43 6.36 -9.95 -9.68
C THR A 43 6.99 -10.22 -8.33
N VAL A 44 6.16 -10.30 -7.30
CA VAL A 44 6.57 -10.69 -5.96
C VAL A 44 5.79 -11.96 -5.61
N HIS A 45 6.50 -13.03 -5.28
CA HIS A 45 5.90 -14.28 -4.83
C HIS A 45 6.02 -14.39 -3.32
N ILE A 46 4.89 -14.54 -2.63
CA ILE A 46 4.84 -14.73 -1.18
C ILE A 46 4.21 -16.08 -0.89
N LYS A 47 4.90 -16.93 -0.13
CA LYS A 47 4.44 -18.29 0.18
C LYS A 47 4.59 -18.58 1.67
N SER A 48 3.48 -18.99 2.28
CA SER A 48 3.43 -19.52 3.64
C SER A 48 3.02 -20.99 3.61
N THR A 49 3.54 -21.78 4.55
CA THR A 49 3.14 -23.17 4.79
C THR A 49 2.51 -23.38 6.17
N LYS A 50 2.53 -22.35 7.04
CA LYS A 50 2.09 -22.43 8.43
C LYS A 50 0.76 -21.73 8.71
N GLY A 51 0.21 -21.03 7.73
CA GLY A 51 -1.05 -20.31 7.91
C GLY A 51 -1.33 -19.31 6.78
N PRO A 52 -2.49 -18.64 6.85
CA PRO A 52 -2.87 -17.63 5.87
C PRO A 52 -1.96 -16.41 5.93
N ILE A 53 -1.97 -15.64 4.84
CA ILE A 53 -1.29 -14.34 4.75
C ILE A 53 -2.40 -13.28 4.67
N ASP A 54 -2.36 -12.34 5.58
CA ASP A 54 -3.23 -11.16 5.55
C ASP A 54 -2.54 -10.07 4.74
N VAL A 55 -3.24 -9.50 3.76
CA VAL A 55 -2.71 -8.42 2.90
C VAL A 55 -3.67 -7.24 2.94
N TYR A 56 -3.12 -6.05 3.18
CA TYR A 56 -3.87 -4.81 3.27
C TYR A 56 -3.31 -3.80 2.27
N LEU A 57 -4.22 -3.05 1.64
CA LEU A 57 -3.89 -1.98 0.72
C LEU A 57 -4.12 -0.63 1.40
N CYS A 58 -3.11 0.22 1.38
CA CYS A 58 -3.19 1.60 1.82
C CYS A 58 -2.93 2.51 0.62
N GLU A 59 -3.99 3.15 0.13
CA GLU A 59 -3.90 4.18 -0.89
C GLU A 59 -3.56 5.50 -0.23
N MET A 60 -2.47 6.15 -0.66
CA MET A 60 -2.08 7.46 -0.17
C MET A 60 -2.57 8.51 -1.17
N LYS A 61 -3.65 9.21 -0.82
CA LYS A 61 -4.19 10.29 -1.66
C LYS A 61 -3.26 11.51 -1.57
N GLN A 62 -3.16 12.26 -2.67
CA GLN A 62 -2.76 13.67 -2.54
C GLN A 62 -3.85 14.36 -1.73
N ASP A 63 -3.45 15.16 -0.73
CA ASP A 63 -4.33 16.19 -0.21
C ASP A 63 -4.62 17.16 -1.36
N SER A 64 -5.69 16.89 -2.11
CA SER A 64 -6.24 17.85 -3.05
C SER A 64 -6.85 18.98 -2.24
N THR A 65 -6.03 19.95 -1.85
CA THR A 65 -6.54 21.30 -1.60
C THR A 65 -6.96 21.89 -2.95
N THR A 66 -8.08 21.42 -3.51
CA THR A 66 -8.94 22.10 -4.50
C THR A 66 -10.19 21.24 -4.76
N ASP A 67 -10.97 20.93 -3.72
CA ASP A 67 -12.42 20.76 -3.88
C ASP A 67 -13.03 22.17 -3.72
N SER A 68 -13.21 22.91 -4.82
CA SER A 68 -14.16 24.05 -4.99
C SER A 68 -13.70 25.14 -6.00
N LEU A 69 -13.43 24.82 -7.27
CA LEU A 69 -13.50 25.83 -8.36
C LEU A 69 -13.89 25.21 -9.71
N TYR A 70 -15.01 24.50 -9.76
CA TYR A 70 -15.78 24.32 -11.00
C TYR A 70 -17.25 24.47 -10.63
N GLU A 71 -17.64 25.72 -10.39
CA GLU A 71 -19.05 26.09 -10.33
C GLU A 71 -19.61 25.98 -11.75
N ASP A 72 -20.69 25.22 -11.90
CA ASP A 72 -21.45 25.03 -13.13
C ASP A 72 -21.61 26.35 -13.88
N THR A 73 -21.10 26.40 -15.11
CA THR A 73 -21.67 27.28 -16.13
C THR A 73 -22.08 26.39 -17.30
N GLU A 74 -23.32 25.92 -17.24
CA GLU A 74 -24.03 25.40 -18.41
C GLU A 74 -24.19 26.52 -19.46
N PRO A 75 -24.09 26.22 -20.76
CA PRO A 75 -24.47 27.14 -21.84
C PRO A 75 -25.99 27.28 -22.01
#